data_AF-D7UZZ0-F1
#
_entry.id   AF-D7UZZ0-F1
#
_cell.length_a   1.000
_cell.length_b   1.000
_cell.length_c   1.000
_cell.angle_alpha   90.00
_cell.angle_beta   90.00
_cell.angle_gamma   90.00
#
_symmetry.space_group_name_H-M   'P 1'
#
loop_
_entity.id
_entity.type
_entity.pdbx_description
1 polymer ?
#
loop_
_entity_poly.entity_id
_entity_poly.type
_entity_poly.pdbx_seq_one_letter_code
_entity_poly.pdbx_strand_id
1 'polypeptide(L)'
;MATAIQEYWERYQEKAQVRLKMPSAWKFGDGTKEMGDTLANLVIKGIKTATTASAIVHEIEEEPFPQVGEYAIILNGDDEPAAIIQYTQIDLVRMNEVSPAYAAAEGEGDLSYDYWYQAHVNFFTWELGLYDMTFTPDLLLVCQSFRVVDINQD
;
A
#
# COMPACT_ATOMS: atom_id res chain seq x y z
N MET A 1 -0.76 -17.13 -11.23
CA MET A 1 -0.52 -16.09 -10.21
C MET A 1 0.68 -16.42 -9.33
N ALA A 2 0.65 -17.48 -8.50
CA ALA A 2 1.79 -17.83 -7.64
C ALA A 2 3.13 -17.97 -8.40
N THR A 3 3.11 -18.56 -9.59
CA THR A 3 4.31 -18.71 -10.42
C THR A 3 4.84 -17.38 -10.96
N ALA A 4 3.97 -16.46 -11.42
CA ALA A 4 4.40 -15.17 -11.97
C ALA A 4 5.00 -14.25 -10.89
N ILE A 5 4.42 -14.26 -9.68
CA ILE A 5 4.96 -13.53 -8.52
C ILE A 5 6.35 -14.06 -8.15
N GLN A 6 6.49 -15.39 -8.09
CA GLN A 6 7.76 -16.03 -7.79
C GLN A 6 8.82 -15.73 -8.86
N GLU A 7 8.47 -15.87 -10.14
CA GLU A 7 9.35 -15.58 -11.27
C GLU A 7 9.81 -14.11 -11.24
N TYR A 8 8.91 -13.16 -11.02
CA TYR A 8 9.27 -11.75 -10.93
C TYR A 8 10.21 -11.46 -9.75
N TRP A 9 9.94 -12.05 -8.58
CA TRP A 9 10.82 -11.91 -7.42
C TRP A 9 12.21 -12.50 -7.66
N GLU A 10 12.29 -13.68 -8.29
CA GLU A 10 13.55 -14.32 -8.65
C GLU A 10 14.35 -13.44 -9.64
N ARG A 11 13.71 -12.89 -10.68
CA ARG A 11 14.34 -11.94 -11.61
C ARG A 11 14.92 -10.72 -10.88
N TYR A 12 14.16 -10.13 -9.96
CA TYR A 12 14.63 -9.00 -9.18
C TYR A 12 15.82 -9.37 -8.29
N GLN A 13 15.77 -10.51 -7.60
CA GLN A 13 16.87 -10.97 -6.76
C GLN A 13 18.17 -11.16 -7.54
N GLU A 14 18.08 -11.73 -8.74
CA GLU A 14 19.22 -11.84 -9.66
C GLU A 14 19.73 -10.47 -10.09
N LYS A 15 18.84 -9.56 -10.52
CA LYS A 15 19.20 -8.20 -10.95
C LYS A 15 19.86 -7.39 -9.82
N ALA A 16 19.32 -7.47 -8.61
CA ALA A 16 19.80 -6.74 -7.44
C ALA A 16 20.94 -7.45 -6.69
N GLN A 17 21.29 -8.68 -7.09
CA GLN A 17 22.31 -9.52 -6.44
C GLN A 17 22.02 -9.73 -4.94
N VAL A 18 20.75 -9.97 -4.59
CA VAL A 18 20.29 -10.23 -3.23
C VAL A 18 19.72 -11.63 -3.10
N ARG A 19 19.67 -12.16 -1.88
CA ARG A 19 19.03 -13.44 -1.58
C ARG A 19 18.21 -13.32 -0.31
N LEU A 20 16.94 -13.00 -0.49
CA LEU A 20 15.98 -12.67 0.56
C LEU A 20 14.76 -13.59 0.45
N LYS A 21 14.05 -13.76 1.56
CA LYS A 21 12.75 -14.44 1.55
C LYS A 21 11.79 -13.65 0.66
N MET A 22 10.95 -14.35 -0.10
CA MET A 22 9.89 -13.71 -0.89
C MET A 22 8.98 -12.87 0.02
N PRO A 23 8.77 -11.58 -0.31
CA PRO A 23 7.89 -10.72 0.45
C PRO A 23 6.42 -11.07 0.21
N SER A 24 5.52 -10.41 0.95
CA SER A 24 4.10 -10.40 0.65
C SER A 24 3.83 -9.79 -0.73
N ALA A 25 2.80 -10.31 -1.41
CA ALA A 25 2.28 -9.76 -2.66
C ALA A 25 0.81 -9.37 -2.44
N TRP A 26 0.46 -8.12 -2.75
CA TRP A 26 -0.87 -7.57 -2.50
C TRP A 26 -1.20 -6.45 -3.47
N LYS A 27 -2.49 -6.16 -3.65
CA LYS A 27 -3.00 -5.07 -4.48
C LYS A 27 -3.52 -3.94 -3.60
N PHE A 28 -3.36 -2.70 -4.05
CA PHE A 28 -3.93 -1.55 -3.36
C PHE A 28 -5.46 -1.48 -3.53
N GLY A 29 -6.12 -0.82 -2.59
CA GLY A 29 -7.52 -0.45 -2.69
C GLY A 29 -8.48 -1.47 -2.09
N ASP A 30 -9.72 -1.47 -2.58
CA ASP A 30 -10.85 -2.25 -2.06
C ASP A 30 -10.95 -3.68 -2.63
N GLY A 31 -9.90 -4.14 -3.32
CA GLY A 31 -9.87 -5.44 -3.98
C GLY A 31 -10.46 -5.46 -5.40
N THR A 32 -11.09 -4.38 -5.86
CA THR A 32 -11.58 -4.26 -7.24
C THR A 32 -10.44 -4.14 -8.25
N LYS A 33 -10.72 -4.58 -9.47
CA LYS A 33 -9.76 -4.49 -10.57
C LYS A 33 -9.44 -3.03 -10.90
N GLU A 34 -10.47 -2.19 -10.98
CA GLU A 34 -10.37 -0.79 -11.38
C GLU A 34 -9.50 0.01 -10.42
N MET A 35 -9.69 -0.17 -9.10
CA MET A 35 -8.87 0.51 -8.09
C MET A 35 -7.46 -0.05 -8.06
N GLY A 36 -7.30 -1.38 -8.12
CA GLY A 36 -6.00 -2.04 -8.18
C GLY A 36 -5.13 -1.55 -9.35
N ASP A 37 -5.69 -1.49 -10.56
CA ASP A 37 -5.00 -0.97 -11.76
C ASP A 37 -4.63 0.50 -11.61
N THR A 38 -5.57 1.32 -11.13
CA THR A 38 -5.37 2.76 -10.98
C THR A 38 -4.22 3.04 -10.00
N LEU A 39 -4.25 2.42 -8.83
CA LEU A 39 -3.27 2.65 -7.77
C LEU A 39 -1.90 2.03 -8.11
N ALA A 40 -1.85 0.84 -8.71
CA ALA A 40 -0.60 0.26 -9.19
C ALA A 40 0.08 1.15 -10.24
N ASN A 41 -0.69 1.75 -11.15
CA ASN A 41 -0.16 2.69 -12.15
C ASN A 41 0.39 3.98 -11.52
N LEU A 42 -0.23 4.49 -10.44
CA LEU A 42 0.31 5.63 -9.71
C LEU A 42 1.65 5.30 -9.04
N VAL A 43 1.80 4.08 -8.51
CA VAL A 43 3.08 3.59 -7.97
C VAL A 43 4.14 3.48 -9.06
N ILE A 44 3.82 2.86 -10.19
CA ILE A 44 4.75 2.73 -11.34
C ILE A 44 5.23 4.10 -11.84
N LYS A 45 4.33 5.10 -11.86
CA LYS A 45 4.66 6.48 -12.27
C LYS A 45 5.45 7.26 -11.22
N GLY A 46 5.64 6.71 -10.02
CA GLY A 46 6.29 7.40 -8.90
C GLY A 46 5.45 8.54 -8.31
N ILE A 47 4.14 8.54 -8.58
CA ILE A 47 3.19 9.54 -8.04
C ILE A 47 2.74 9.10 -6.64
N LYS A 48 2.35 7.82 -6.49
CA LYS A 48 2.03 7.21 -5.19
C LYS A 48 3.31 6.65 -4.57
N THR A 49 3.70 7.21 -3.44
CA THR A 49 4.92 6.87 -2.67
C THR A 49 4.64 6.63 -1.19
N ALA A 50 3.38 6.74 -0.79
CA ALA A 50 2.90 6.42 0.54
C ALA A 50 1.58 5.64 0.48
N THR A 51 1.30 4.90 1.54
CA THR A 51 0.05 4.15 1.74
C THR A 51 -0.25 4.03 3.21
N THR A 52 -1.53 3.85 3.52
CA THR A 52 -1.98 3.84 4.91
C THR A 52 -2.94 2.68 5.17
N ALA A 53 -2.82 2.05 6.34
CA ALA A 53 -3.69 0.97 6.79
C ALA A 53 -4.22 1.25 8.21
N SER A 54 -5.33 0.62 8.58
CA SER A 54 -5.90 0.72 9.92
C SER A 54 -5.09 -0.09 10.95
N ALA A 55 -4.57 0.55 12.00
CA ALA A 55 -3.78 -0.15 13.02
C ALA A 55 -4.59 -1.21 13.77
N ILE A 56 -5.89 -0.97 13.99
CA ILE A 56 -6.77 -1.91 14.67
C ILE A 56 -7.12 -3.12 13.80
N VAL A 57 -7.18 -2.97 12.48
CA VAL A 57 -7.42 -4.10 11.56
C VAL A 57 -6.21 -5.04 11.57
N HIS A 58 -4.99 -4.50 11.54
CA HIS A 58 -3.77 -5.28 11.76
C HIS A 58 -3.80 -6.08 13.08
N GLU A 59 -4.27 -5.47 14.17
CA GLU A 59 -4.40 -6.16 15.46
C GLU A 59 -5.44 -7.28 15.42
N ILE A 60 -6.59 -7.06 14.76
CA ILE A 60 -7.67 -8.04 14.63
C ILE A 60 -7.26 -9.23 13.77
N GLU A 61 -6.57 -8.98 12.66
CA GLU A 61 -6.11 -10.00 11.70
C GLU A 61 -4.81 -10.68 12.12
N GLU A 62 -4.25 -10.31 13.29
CA GLU A 62 -2.94 -10.78 13.77
C GLU A 62 -1.80 -10.52 12.76
N GLU A 63 -1.94 -9.48 11.95
CA GLU A 63 -0.96 -9.09 10.93
C GLU A 63 0.07 -8.10 11.51
N PRO A 64 1.37 -8.45 11.52
CA PRO A 64 2.38 -7.53 12.02
C PRO A 64 2.46 -6.26 11.17
N PHE A 65 2.76 -5.13 11.81
CA PHE A 65 3.08 -3.91 11.06
C PHE A 65 4.32 -4.13 10.17
N PRO A 66 4.33 -3.55 8.96
CA PRO A 66 5.52 -3.57 8.10
C PRO A 66 6.70 -2.89 8.79
N GLN A 67 7.91 -3.31 8.42
CA GLN A 67 9.16 -2.74 8.93
C GLN A 67 9.90 -1.96 7.85
N VAL A 68 10.63 -0.92 8.28
CA VAL A 68 11.52 -0.18 7.38
C VAL A 68 12.54 -1.14 6.77
N GLY A 69 12.69 -1.10 5.45
CA GLY A 69 13.57 -1.97 4.69
C GLY A 69 12.91 -3.26 4.19
N GLU A 70 11.71 -3.60 4.65
CA GLU A 70 10.94 -4.71 4.07
C GLU A 70 10.46 -4.38 2.67
N TYR A 71 10.33 -5.43 1.86
CA TYR A 71 9.85 -5.36 0.49
C TYR A 71 8.40 -5.79 0.42
N ALA A 72 7.71 -5.33 -0.61
CA ALA A 72 6.40 -5.85 -1.01
C ALA A 72 6.31 -5.90 -2.55
N ILE A 73 5.60 -6.91 -3.05
CA ILE A 73 5.25 -7.00 -4.47
C ILE A 73 3.86 -6.40 -4.64
N ILE A 74 3.76 -5.35 -5.45
CA ILE A 74 2.50 -4.69 -5.77
C ILE A 74 1.87 -5.40 -6.96
N LEU A 75 0.61 -5.79 -6.81
CA LEU A 75 -0.20 -6.40 -7.86
C LEU A 75 -1.09 -5.34 -8.52
N ASN A 76 -1.38 -5.54 -9.81
CA ASN A 76 -2.41 -4.79 -10.54
C ASN A 76 -3.82 -5.34 -10.24
N GLY A 77 -4.84 -4.81 -10.92
CA GLY A 77 -6.22 -5.23 -10.76
C GLY A 77 -6.52 -6.67 -11.21
N ASP A 78 -5.66 -7.24 -12.07
CA ASP A 78 -5.74 -8.64 -12.53
C ASP A 78 -4.92 -9.61 -11.65
N ASP A 79 -4.43 -9.17 -10.49
CA ASP A 79 -3.55 -9.95 -9.60
C ASP A 79 -2.21 -10.36 -10.24
N GLU A 80 -1.74 -9.57 -11.21
CA GLU A 80 -0.44 -9.73 -11.84
C GLU A 80 0.60 -8.78 -11.21
N PRO A 81 1.87 -9.22 -11.05
CA PRO A 81 2.91 -8.39 -10.45
C PRO A 81 3.23 -7.17 -11.32
N ALA A 82 3.13 -5.98 -10.71
CA ALA A 82 3.30 -4.69 -11.35
C ALA A 82 4.59 -3.98 -10.92
N ALA A 83 4.94 -4.03 -9.63
CA ALA A 83 6.13 -3.38 -9.09
C ALA A 83 6.64 -4.08 -7.83
N ILE A 84 7.90 -3.82 -7.47
CA ILE A 84 8.43 -4.13 -6.14
C ILE A 84 8.71 -2.81 -5.45
N ILE A 85 8.21 -2.67 -4.22
CA ILE A 85 8.49 -1.53 -3.36
C ILE A 85 9.34 -1.96 -2.17
N GLN A 86 10.00 -0.99 -1.55
CA GLN A 86 10.65 -1.14 -0.26
C GLN A 86 10.21 -0.01 0.67
N TYR A 87 9.77 -0.36 1.88
CA TYR A 87 9.36 0.63 2.88
C TYR A 87 10.56 1.43 3.37
N THR A 88 10.43 2.75 3.39
CA THR A 88 11.46 3.70 3.82
C THR A 88 11.16 4.33 5.17
N GLN A 89 9.89 4.38 5.56
CA GLN A 89 9.44 4.94 6.83
C GLN A 89 8.09 4.33 7.22
N ILE A 90 7.93 4.00 8.50
CA ILE A 90 6.69 3.49 9.09
C ILE A 90 6.38 4.32 10.33
N ASP A 91 5.21 4.95 10.35
CA ASP A 91 4.75 5.79 11.46
C ASP A 91 3.34 5.41 11.90
N LEU A 92 3.04 5.60 13.18
CA LEU A 92 1.68 5.51 13.72
C LEU A 92 1.14 6.93 13.90
N VAL A 93 0.13 7.29 13.12
CA VAL A 93 -0.42 8.65 13.07
C VAL A 93 -1.94 8.59 13.15
N ARG A 94 -2.56 9.49 13.92
CA ARG A 94 -4.02 9.61 13.91
C ARG A 94 -4.48 10.21 12.58
N MET A 95 -5.58 9.73 12.02
CA MET A 95 -6.05 10.17 10.72
C MET A 95 -6.22 11.70 10.61
N ASN A 96 -6.75 12.34 11.65
CA ASN A 96 -6.90 13.80 11.73
C ASN A 96 -5.60 14.59 11.96
N GLU A 97 -4.46 13.91 12.14
CA GLU A 97 -3.13 14.49 12.31
C GLU A 97 -2.22 14.24 11.10
N VAL A 98 -2.71 13.54 10.07
CA VAL A 98 -1.97 13.30 8.83
C VAL A 98 -1.67 14.63 8.14
N SER A 99 -0.41 14.82 7.76
CA SER A 99 0.01 16.06 7.10
C SER A 99 -0.49 16.12 5.65
N PRO A 100 -0.80 17.32 5.11
CA PRO A 100 -1.10 17.49 3.68
C PRO A 100 0.00 16.98 2.75
N ALA A 101 1.26 17.07 3.17
CA ALA A 101 2.39 16.55 2.40
C ALA A 101 2.36 15.02 2.27
N TYR A 102 1.99 14.32 3.34
CA TYR A 102 1.80 12.87 3.32
C TYR A 102 0.57 12.48 2.49
N ALA A 103 -0.55 13.18 2.66
CA ALA A 103 -1.75 12.97 1.85
C ALA A 103 -1.47 13.11 0.34
N ALA A 104 -0.68 14.11 -0.05
CA ALA A 104 -0.24 14.26 -1.44
C ALA A 104 0.70 13.14 -1.92
N ALA A 105 1.52 12.58 -1.02
CA ALA A 105 2.41 11.45 -1.33
C ALA A 105 1.66 10.14 -1.57
N GLU A 106 0.41 10.01 -1.08
CA GLU A 106 -0.49 8.90 -1.46
C GLU A 106 -0.95 8.98 -2.92
N GLY A 107 -0.78 10.13 -3.58
CA GLY A 107 -0.80 10.26 -5.03
C GLY A 107 -2.18 10.20 -5.71
N GLU A 108 -3.27 10.17 -4.93
CA GLU A 108 -4.63 9.96 -5.42
C GLU A 108 -5.37 11.28 -5.68
N GLY A 109 -6.38 11.23 -6.57
CA GLY A 109 -7.25 12.35 -6.88
C GLY A 109 -6.52 13.60 -7.38
N ASP A 110 -6.83 14.73 -6.77
CA ASP A 110 -6.23 16.04 -7.07
C ASP A 110 -5.04 16.40 -6.17
N LEU A 111 -4.52 15.41 -5.40
CA LEU A 111 -3.45 15.55 -4.42
C LEU A 111 -3.78 16.48 -3.24
N SER A 112 -5.05 16.88 -3.08
CA SER A 112 -5.48 17.67 -1.94
C SER A 112 -5.70 16.82 -0.70
N TYR A 113 -5.49 17.42 0.47
CA TYR A 113 -5.82 16.80 1.75
C TYR A 113 -7.32 16.50 1.86
N ASP A 114 -8.19 17.38 1.35
CA ASP A 114 -9.64 17.21 1.42
C ASP A 114 -10.11 15.98 0.63
N TYR A 115 -9.55 15.79 -0.58
CA TYR A 115 -9.79 14.57 -1.36
C TYR A 115 -9.31 13.33 -0.59
N TRP A 116 -8.06 13.35 -0.12
CA TRP A 116 -7.46 12.24 0.62
C TRP A 116 -8.32 11.87 1.83
N TYR A 117 -8.70 12.85 2.64
CA TYR A 117 -9.47 12.63 3.87
C TYR A 117 -10.84 12.04 3.55
N GLN A 118 -11.56 12.58 2.57
CA GLN A 118 -12.89 12.08 2.19
C GLN A 118 -12.83 10.66 1.60
N ALA A 119 -11.83 10.36 0.78
CA ALA A 119 -11.61 9.03 0.24
C ALA A 119 -11.33 8.00 1.36
N HIS A 120 -10.45 8.35 2.30
CA HIS A 120 -10.08 7.48 3.42
C HIS A 120 -11.21 7.31 4.44
N VAL A 121 -12.05 8.33 4.68
CA VAL A 121 -13.27 8.18 5.50
C VAL A 121 -14.17 7.11 4.89
N ASN A 122 -14.39 7.14 3.58
CA ASN A 122 -15.22 6.16 2.90
C ASN A 122 -14.61 4.75 2.99
N PHE A 123 -13.32 4.63 2.70
CA PHE A 123 -12.59 3.36 2.76
C PHE A 123 -12.61 2.74 4.15
N PHE A 124 -12.18 3.49 5.19
CA PHE A 124 -12.14 2.97 6.56
C PHE A 124 -13.52 2.76 7.17
N THR A 125 -14.55 3.52 6.76
CA THR A 125 -15.93 3.23 7.16
C THR A 125 -16.38 1.86 6.64
N TRP A 126 -16.04 1.53 5.40
CA TRP A 126 -16.33 0.22 4.82
C TRP A 126 -15.50 -0.89 5.48
N GLU A 127 -14.17 -0.73 5.58
CA GLU A 127 -13.25 -1.72 6.12
C GLU A 127 -13.59 -2.06 7.59
N LEU A 128 -13.72 -1.04 8.45
CA LEU A 128 -14.09 -1.23 9.86
C LEU A 128 -15.49 -1.84 10.01
N GLY A 129 -16.40 -1.56 9.07
CA GLY A 129 -17.73 -2.16 9.04
C GLY A 129 -17.71 -3.68 8.86
N LEU A 130 -16.66 -4.25 8.26
CA LEU A 130 -16.48 -5.71 8.17
C LEU A 130 -16.26 -6.37 9.54
N TYR A 131 -15.89 -5.58 10.55
CA TYR A 131 -15.60 -6.00 11.92
C TYR A 131 -16.62 -5.45 12.94
N ASP A 132 -17.78 -4.98 12.48
CA ASP A 132 -18.79 -4.31 13.30
C ASP A 132 -18.26 -3.07 14.06
N MET A 133 -17.24 -2.40 13.50
CA MET A 133 -16.61 -1.22 14.08
C MET A 133 -17.06 0.06 13.37
N THR A 134 -16.98 1.19 14.07
CA THR A 134 -17.36 2.51 13.53
C THR A 134 -16.12 3.38 13.35
N PHE A 135 -16.02 4.02 12.19
CA PHE A 135 -14.98 5.00 11.89
C PHE A 135 -15.01 6.19 12.87
N THR A 136 -13.83 6.63 13.30
CA THR A 136 -13.65 7.90 14.02
C THR A 136 -12.53 8.73 13.38
N PRO A 137 -12.61 10.08 13.41
CA PRO A 137 -11.55 10.95 12.87
C PRO A 137 -10.16 10.74 13.48
N ASP A 138 -10.09 10.17 14.68
CA ASP A 138 -8.84 9.93 15.41
C ASP A 138 -8.33 8.49 15.26
N LEU A 139 -8.88 7.73 14.30
CA LEU A 139 -8.45 6.39 13.93
C LEU A 139 -6.93 6.35 13.78
N LEU A 140 -6.29 5.42 14.48
CA LEU A 140 -4.84 5.24 14.39
C LEU A 140 -4.49 4.50 13.11
N LEU A 141 -3.61 5.12 12.34
CA LEU A 141 -3.18 4.63 11.05
C LEU A 141 -1.73 4.16 11.09
N VAL A 142 -1.44 3.10 10.35
CA VAL A 142 -0.09 2.65 10.00
C VAL A 142 0.28 3.34 8.69
N CYS A 143 0.98 4.46 8.79
CA CYS A 143 1.44 5.25 7.65
C CYS A 143 2.76 4.69 7.13
N GLN A 144 2.82 4.38 5.83
CA GLN A 144 3.92 3.65 5.22
C GLN A 144 4.43 4.45 4.02
N SER A 145 5.64 5.01 4.12
CA SER A 145 6.34 5.57 2.96
C SER A 145 7.21 4.50 2.32
N PHE A 146 7.29 4.51 1.00
CA PHE A 146 8.06 3.53 0.25
C PHE A 146 8.71 4.13 -0.99
N ARG A 147 9.65 3.38 -1.56
CA ARG A 147 10.19 3.63 -2.90
C ARG A 147 9.98 2.41 -3.78
N VAL A 148 9.76 2.63 -5.07
CA VAL A 148 9.82 1.57 -6.06
C VAL A 148 11.29 1.18 -6.27
N VAL A 149 11.58 -0.12 -6.19
CA VAL A 149 12.92 -0.68 -6.43
C VAL A 149 12.99 -1.45 -7.74
N ASP A 150 11.85 -1.91 -8.26
CA ASP A 150 11.72 -2.52 -9.57
C ASP A 150 10.30 -2.35 -10.12
N ILE A 151 10.19 -2.21 -11.44
CA ILE A 151 8.91 -2.16 -12.17
C ILE A 151 8.89 -3.38 -13.08
N ASN A 152 7.79 -4.13 -13.05
CA ASN A 152 7.66 -5.30 -13.90
C ASN A 152 7.34 -4.82 -15.32
N GLN A 153 8.37 -4.78 -16.16
CA GLN A 153 8.28 -4.49 -17.58
C GLN A 153 8.26 -5.82 -18.32
N ASP A 154 7.09 -6.45 -18.37
CA ASP A 154 6.82 -7.54 -19.32
C ASP A 154 6.06 -6.96 -20.53
#